data_AF-A0A7C2RA16-F1
#
_entry.id   AF-A0A7C2RA16-F1
#
_cell.length_a   1.000
_cell.length_b   1.000
_cell.length_c   1.000
_cell.angle_alpha   90.00
_cell.angle_beta   90.00
_cell.angle_gamma   90.00
#
_symmetry.space_group_name_H-M   'P 1'
#
loop_
_entity.id
_entity.type
_entity.pdbx_description
1 polymer ?
#
loop_
_entity_poly.entity_id
_entity_poly.type
_entity_poly.pdbx_seq_one_letter_code
_entity_poly.pdbx_strand_id
1 'polypeptide(L)'
;MNQGPYHLIPIGILLTLFYLLSLLAVRMKLLAAPDHRKFWNSLLLVFFFAAALLGLFLALRVNYRWNIPWIDRVMQWHVDTGIGLAFVAFFHFLWNVGYYTQLFRRKKTSPRPPALTPFLVMESRQVIFLFILLGFISMVSQLVLLREFVKTYHGNELIIGIFLAIWMILTSLGAWAGSRYRTRIPKNKLLSGIVILSAVPLLVYLLLIIITRLVLLPGYEPGMFTASFHIVFLIIFFTLISGFLFAYLSRAVKKQKVDAGFYMLDSLGSLAGGGVFGLILVFFMDNIQVLAFLFLITGAVTTLALGYPHRVPGRILLIASGA
;
A
#
# COMPACT_ATOMS: atom_id res chain seq x y z
N MET A 1 18.02 32.27 25.16
CA MET A 1 18.27 31.03 24.38
C MET A 1 17.66 31.23 23.00
N ASN A 2 18.42 31.78 22.05
CA ASN A 2 17.96 31.96 20.66
C ASN A 2 18.74 30.99 19.78
N GLN A 3 18.35 29.72 19.77
CA GLN A 3 18.79 28.82 18.70
C GLN A 3 17.85 29.06 17.51
N GLY A 4 18.40 29.49 16.38
CA GLY A 4 17.63 29.57 15.13
C GLY A 4 17.14 28.18 14.72
N PRO A 5 16.14 28.08 13.82
CA PRO A 5 15.66 26.80 13.33
C PRO A 5 16.79 26.00 12.68
N TYR A 6 16.82 24.68 12.91
CA TYR A 6 17.79 23.78 12.26
C TYR A 6 17.64 23.81 10.74
N HIS A 7 18.74 23.68 10.01
CA HIS A 7 18.78 23.90 8.57
C HIS A 7 18.44 22.64 7.76
N LEU A 8 17.38 21.92 8.12
CA LEU A 8 16.98 20.68 7.46
C LEU A 8 16.74 20.85 5.95
N ILE A 9 15.85 21.77 5.59
CA ILE A 9 15.43 22.00 4.20
C ILE A 9 16.61 22.54 3.36
N PRO A 10 17.35 23.58 3.79
CA PRO A 10 18.48 24.10 3.02
C PRO A 10 19.58 23.05 2.78
N ILE A 11 20.00 22.33 3.83
CA ILE A 11 21.06 21.31 3.73
C ILE A 11 20.61 20.15 2.83
N GLY A 12 19.36 19.70 3.00
CA GLY A 12 18.79 18.63 2.20
C GLY A 12 18.72 18.97 0.71
N ILE A 13 18.22 20.17 0.37
CA ILE A 13 18.17 20.64 -1.03
C ILE A 13 19.58 20.75 -1.61
N LEU A 14 20.52 21.37 -0.88
CA LEU A 14 21.90 21.56 -1.34
C LEU A 14 22.57 20.22 -1.66
N LEU A 15 22.54 19.26 -0.73
CA LEU A 15 23.16 17.95 -0.92
C LEU A 15 22.49 17.14 -2.04
N THR A 16 21.16 17.22 -2.15
CA THR A 16 20.42 16.53 -3.22
C THR A 16 20.74 17.10 -4.59
N LEU A 17 20.71 18.43 -4.75
CA LEU A 17 21.07 19.08 -6.01
C LEU A 17 22.52 18.77 -6.39
N PHE A 18 23.43 18.88 -5.43
CA PHE A 18 24.84 18.60 -5.67
C PHE A 18 25.09 17.15 -6.09
N TYR A 19 24.37 16.21 -5.48
CA TYR A 19 24.37 14.80 -5.88
C TYR A 19 23.83 14.58 -7.30
N LEU A 20 22.73 15.23 -7.65
CA LEU A 20 22.16 15.12 -9.00
C LEU A 20 23.09 15.72 -10.05
N LEU A 21 23.73 16.86 -9.75
CA LEU A 21 24.73 17.48 -10.62
C LEU A 21 25.97 16.60 -10.79
N SER A 22 26.48 16.01 -9.71
CA SER A 22 27.63 15.10 -9.79
C SER A 22 27.28 13.83 -10.58
N LEU A 23 26.05 13.33 -10.45
CA LEU A 23 25.56 12.20 -11.25
C LEU A 23 25.40 12.57 -12.73
N LEU A 24 24.90 13.76 -13.03
CA LEU A 24 24.79 14.27 -14.39
C LEU A 24 26.17 14.41 -15.03
N ALA A 25 27.15 14.93 -14.30
CA ALA A 25 28.54 15.03 -14.76
C ALA A 25 29.15 13.65 -15.09
N VAL A 26 28.83 12.61 -14.32
CA VAL A 26 29.21 11.22 -14.65
C VAL A 26 28.51 10.75 -15.94
N ARG A 27 27.21 11.03 -16.10
CA ARG A 27 26.46 10.66 -17.32
C ARG A 27 26.97 11.37 -18.57
N MET A 28 27.40 12.62 -18.43
CA MET A 28 28.01 13.43 -19.50
C MET A 28 29.49 13.09 -19.73
N LYS A 29 30.04 12.07 -19.05
CA LYS A 29 31.44 11.64 -19.12
C LYS A 29 32.46 12.72 -18.71
N LEU A 30 32.03 13.73 -17.96
CA LEU A 30 32.90 14.75 -17.37
C LEU A 30 33.64 14.24 -16.14
N LEU A 31 33.04 13.28 -15.42
CA LEU A 31 33.61 12.65 -14.23
C LEU A 31 33.59 11.12 -14.36
N ALA A 32 34.64 10.46 -13.90
CA ALA A 32 34.67 9.01 -13.83
C ALA A 32 33.79 8.50 -12.67
N ALA A 33 33.05 7.41 -12.89
CA ALA A 33 32.21 6.81 -11.87
C ALA A 33 32.96 6.41 -10.57
N PRO A 34 34.23 5.93 -10.62
CA PRO A 34 35.01 5.69 -9.40
C PRO A 34 35.28 6.95 -8.60
N ASP A 35 35.55 8.07 -9.27
CA ASP A 35 35.90 9.33 -8.59
C ASP A 35 34.67 9.99 -7.97
N HIS A 36 33.50 9.85 -8.61
CA HIS A 36 32.21 10.18 -7.99
C HIS A 36 32.01 9.41 -6.68
N ARG A 37 32.23 8.09 -6.68
CA ARG A 37 32.07 7.27 -5.47
C ARG A 37 33.07 7.65 -4.38
N LYS A 38 34.34 7.89 -4.74
CA LYS A 38 35.37 8.35 -3.80
C LYS A 38 34.96 9.66 -3.14
N PHE A 39 34.51 10.64 -3.93
CA PHE A 39 34.10 11.94 -3.45
C PHE A 39 33.00 11.84 -2.37
N TRP A 40 31.93 11.10 -2.67
CA TRP A 40 30.81 10.92 -1.74
C TRP A 40 31.17 10.05 -0.52
N ASN A 41 32.04 9.05 -0.68
CA ASN A 41 32.57 8.28 0.45
C ASN A 41 33.41 9.18 1.38
N SER A 42 34.24 10.06 0.84
CA SER A 42 35.00 11.04 1.62
C SER A 42 34.07 12.02 2.34
N LEU A 43 33.02 12.49 1.68
CA LEU A 43 32.02 13.36 2.29
C LEU A 43 31.28 12.66 3.43
N LEU A 44 30.90 11.39 3.26
CA LEU A 44 30.30 10.56 4.31
C LEU A 44 31.21 10.47 5.53
N LEU A 45 32.50 10.21 5.31
CA LEU A 45 33.51 10.11 6.37
C LEU A 45 33.65 11.42 7.16
N VAL A 46 33.69 12.56 6.44
CA VAL A 46 33.78 13.89 7.06
C VAL A 46 32.56 14.18 7.93
N PHE A 47 31.35 13.96 7.41
CA PHE A 47 30.12 14.14 8.19
C PHE A 47 30.07 13.21 9.41
N PHE A 48 30.49 11.95 9.25
CA PHE A 48 30.53 10.98 10.34
C PHE A 48 31.45 11.45 11.48
N PHE A 49 32.70 11.82 11.17
CA PHE A 49 33.64 12.28 12.19
C PHE A 49 33.20 13.58 12.84
N ALA A 50 32.71 14.55 12.05
CA ALA A 50 32.24 15.81 12.60
C ALA A 50 31.04 15.60 13.53
N ALA A 51 30.06 14.77 13.15
CA ALA A 51 28.91 14.46 14.01
C ALA A 51 29.33 13.72 15.28
N ALA A 52 30.23 12.73 15.17
CA ALA A 52 30.71 11.94 16.29
C ALA A 52 31.52 12.78 17.30
N LEU A 53 32.43 13.62 16.83
CA LEU A 53 33.26 14.48 17.69
C LEU A 53 32.43 15.54 18.40
N LEU A 54 31.52 16.22 17.68
CA LEU A 54 30.63 17.21 18.29
C LEU A 54 29.67 16.54 19.27
N GLY A 55 29.18 15.34 18.96
CA GLY A 55 28.32 14.55 19.85
C GLY A 55 29.03 14.12 21.14
N LEU A 56 30.27 13.65 21.03
CA LEU A 56 31.10 13.30 22.19
C LEU A 56 31.37 14.52 23.06
N PHE A 57 31.69 15.67 22.45
CA PHE A 57 31.91 16.92 23.17
C PHE A 57 30.66 17.40 23.92
N LEU A 58 29.47 17.27 23.32
CA LEU A 58 28.20 17.54 23.98
C LEU A 58 27.92 16.57 25.14
N ALA A 59 28.24 15.29 24.99
CA ALA A 59 28.10 14.31 26.06
C ALA A 59 29.04 14.62 27.25
N LEU A 60 30.28 15.02 26.99
CA LEU A 60 31.24 15.45 28.01
C LEU A 60 30.74 16.68 28.78
N ARG A 61 30.15 17.66 28.09
CA ARG A 61 29.53 18.83 28.72
C ARG A 61 28.44 18.43 29.72
N VAL A 62 27.54 17.53 29.32
CA VAL A 62 26.44 17.06 30.19
C VAL A 62 26.98 16.30 31.40
N ASN A 63 27.98 15.44 31.19
CA ASN A 63 28.51 14.58 32.25
C ASN A 63 29.44 15.31 33.24
N TYR A 64 30.26 16.26 32.78
CA TYR A 64 31.27 16.94 33.59
C TYR A 64 30.93 18.40 33.92
N ARG A 65 29.72 18.85 33.57
CA ARG A 65 29.19 20.21 33.83
C ARG A 65 30.10 21.34 33.36
N TRP A 66 30.75 21.17 32.21
CA TRP A 66 31.57 22.21 31.61
C TRP A 66 30.72 23.42 31.20
N ASN A 67 31.08 24.61 31.69
CA ASN A 67 30.39 25.84 31.36
C ASN A 67 31.17 26.64 30.31
N ILE A 68 30.97 26.30 29.04
CA ILE A 68 31.66 26.92 27.91
C ILE A 68 30.67 27.82 27.14
N PRO A 69 30.95 29.12 26.94
CA PRO A 69 30.00 30.08 26.38
C PRO A 69 29.51 29.79 24.95
N TRP A 70 30.26 29.03 24.14
CA TRP A 70 29.94 28.73 22.73
C TRP A 70 29.26 27.38 22.51
N ILE A 71 28.92 26.65 23.58
CA ILE A 71 28.41 25.28 23.51
C ILE A 71 27.05 25.15 22.83
N ASP A 72 26.22 26.20 22.89
CA ASP A 72 24.92 26.21 22.25
C ASP A 72 25.07 26.16 20.71
N ARG A 73 26.12 26.79 20.17
CA ARG A 73 26.45 26.68 18.73
C ARG A 73 26.89 25.26 18.36
N VAL A 74 27.56 24.56 19.27
CA VAL A 74 28.01 23.17 19.04
C VAL A 74 26.82 22.22 18.89
N MET A 75 25.76 22.43 19.66
CA MET A 75 24.51 21.65 19.51
C MET A 75 23.92 21.83 18.11
N GLN A 76 23.83 23.09 17.63
CA GLN A 76 23.33 23.37 16.30
C GLN A 76 24.20 22.75 15.20
N TRP A 77 25.53 22.87 15.33
CA TRP A 77 26.47 22.27 14.38
C TRP A 77 26.40 20.74 14.37
N HIS A 78 26.23 20.09 15.53
CA HIS A 78 26.05 18.65 15.61
C HIS A 78 24.80 18.20 14.86
N VAL A 79 23.67 18.89 15.07
CA VAL A 79 22.40 18.57 14.40
C VAL A 79 22.49 18.79 12.89
N ASP A 80 23.03 19.93 12.45
CA ASP A 80 23.19 20.24 11.02
C ASP A 80 24.15 19.25 10.32
N THR A 81 25.23 18.86 11.00
CA THR A 81 26.15 17.82 10.52
C THR A 81 25.48 16.45 10.48
N GLY A 82 24.64 16.13 11.47
CA GLY A 82 23.85 14.89 11.51
C GLY A 82 22.81 14.81 10.39
N ILE A 83 22.18 15.93 10.04
CA ILE A 83 21.30 16.04 8.87
C ILE A 83 22.09 15.75 7.60
N GLY A 84 23.26 16.37 7.43
CA GLY A 84 24.14 16.09 6.28
C GLY A 84 24.55 14.62 6.19
N LEU A 85 24.93 14.02 7.32
CA LEU A 85 25.24 12.60 7.44
C LEU A 85 24.07 11.71 6.98
N ALA A 86 22.84 12.03 7.39
CA ALA A 86 21.65 11.27 7.02
C ALA A 86 21.40 11.27 5.51
N PHE A 87 21.49 12.44 4.85
CA PHE A 87 21.32 12.55 3.39
C PHE A 87 22.41 11.81 2.62
N VAL A 88 23.68 11.98 3.00
CA VAL A 88 24.78 11.29 2.32
C VAL A 88 24.68 9.78 2.53
N ALA A 89 24.34 9.31 3.74
CA ALA A 89 24.12 7.90 4.01
C ALA A 89 22.95 7.33 3.19
N PHE A 90 21.89 8.10 2.97
CA PHE A 90 20.76 7.70 2.12
C PHE A 90 21.20 7.44 0.67
N PHE A 91 22.05 8.29 0.10
CA PHE A 91 22.62 8.05 -1.24
C PHE A 91 23.44 6.76 -1.31
N HIS A 92 24.23 6.47 -0.28
CA HIS A 92 25.01 5.22 -0.20
C HIS A 92 24.12 4.00 -0.03
N PHE A 93 23.04 4.13 0.75
CA PHE A 93 22.04 3.08 0.87
C PHE A 93 21.43 2.77 -0.50
N LEU A 94 21.04 3.79 -1.27
CA LEU A 94 20.49 3.64 -2.62
C LEU A 94 21.45 2.90 -3.58
N TRP A 95 22.76 3.15 -3.49
CA TRP A 95 23.77 2.42 -4.28
C TRP A 95 23.90 0.95 -3.89
N ASN A 96 23.67 0.63 -2.63
CA ASN A 96 23.91 -0.68 -2.06
C ASN A 96 22.62 -1.46 -1.78
N VAL A 97 21.45 -1.01 -2.27
CA VAL A 97 20.18 -1.74 -2.13
C VAL A 97 20.31 -3.19 -2.62
N GLY A 98 21.08 -3.42 -3.68
CA GLY A 98 21.38 -4.77 -4.18
C GLY A 98 22.11 -5.67 -3.19
N TYR A 99 23.00 -5.11 -2.36
CA TYR A 99 23.68 -5.83 -1.29
C TYR A 99 22.72 -6.11 -0.12
N TYR A 100 21.98 -5.10 0.33
CA TYR A 100 21.06 -5.27 1.45
C TYR A 100 19.89 -6.20 1.14
N THR A 101 19.39 -6.19 -0.10
CA THR A 101 18.37 -7.16 -0.56
C THR A 101 18.90 -8.60 -0.61
N GLN A 102 20.21 -8.81 -0.72
CA GLN A 102 20.82 -10.14 -0.65
C GLN A 102 20.86 -10.70 0.78
N LEU A 103 20.93 -9.86 1.82
CA LEU A 103 20.81 -10.32 3.22
C LEU A 103 19.46 -10.99 3.49
N PHE A 104 18.39 -10.53 2.83
CA PHE A 104 17.05 -11.13 2.90
C PHE A 104 16.83 -12.26 1.89
N ARG A 105 17.79 -12.50 0.99
CA ARG A 105 17.71 -13.52 -0.05
C ARG A 105 18.18 -14.85 0.54
N ARG A 106 17.23 -15.61 1.11
CA ARG A 106 17.44 -17.02 1.54
C ARG A 106 18.29 -17.78 0.50
N LYS A 107 19.41 -18.37 0.93
CA LYS A 107 20.16 -19.35 0.14
C LYS A 107 19.18 -20.41 -0.37
N LYS A 108 19.11 -20.62 -1.69
CA LYS A 108 18.34 -21.70 -2.32
C LYS A 108 19.05 -23.02 -2.02
N THR A 109 18.79 -23.65 -0.87
CA THR A 109 19.33 -24.98 -0.54
C THR A 109 18.26 -25.99 -0.15
N SER A 110 16.99 -25.72 -0.44
CA SER A 110 15.93 -26.74 -0.38
C SER A 110 15.32 -26.93 -1.78
N PRO A 111 15.01 -28.18 -2.19
CA PRO A 111 14.16 -28.44 -3.35
C PRO A 111 12.92 -27.57 -3.20
N ARG A 112 12.59 -26.77 -4.21
CA ARG A 112 11.34 -25.99 -4.18
C ARG A 112 10.20 -27.01 -3.95
N PRO A 113 9.42 -26.90 -2.85
CA PRO A 113 8.24 -27.73 -2.73
C PRO A 113 7.36 -27.49 -3.97
N PRO A 114 6.67 -28.53 -4.48
CA PRO A 114 6.01 -28.48 -5.76
C PRO A 114 5.06 -27.28 -5.83
N ALA A 115 5.09 -26.57 -6.95
CA ALA A 115 4.16 -25.47 -7.20
C ALA A 115 2.72 -25.98 -7.05
N LEU A 116 1.81 -25.13 -6.53
CA LEU A 116 0.39 -25.46 -6.50
C LEU A 116 -0.03 -25.86 -7.92
N THR A 117 -0.39 -27.12 -8.09
CA THR A 117 -0.89 -27.60 -9.36
C THR A 117 -2.28 -27.01 -9.57
N PRO A 118 -2.54 -26.33 -10.71
CA PRO A 118 -3.87 -25.80 -11.00
C PRO A 118 -4.90 -26.92 -10.93
N PHE A 119 -5.91 -26.75 -10.08
CA PHE A 119 -6.90 -27.79 -9.77
C PHE A 119 -8.34 -27.33 -10.00
N LEU A 120 -8.59 -26.02 -10.08
CA LEU A 120 -9.91 -25.48 -10.36
C LEU A 120 -10.18 -25.59 -11.86
N VAL A 121 -11.10 -26.49 -12.21
CA VAL A 121 -11.67 -26.59 -13.55
C VAL A 121 -12.90 -25.70 -13.58
N MET A 122 -12.87 -24.68 -14.42
CA MET A 122 -13.97 -23.76 -14.68
C MET A 122 -14.08 -23.54 -16.18
N GLU A 123 -15.29 -23.25 -16.66
CA GLU A 123 -15.48 -22.86 -18.05
C GLU A 123 -14.82 -21.52 -18.35
N SER A 124 -14.41 -21.29 -19.60
CA SER A 124 -13.72 -20.05 -19.99
C SER A 124 -14.55 -18.80 -19.66
N ARG A 125 -15.88 -18.87 -19.82
CA ARG A 125 -16.81 -17.79 -19.46
C ARG A 125 -16.81 -17.51 -17.96
N GLN A 126 -16.84 -18.55 -17.12
CA GLN A 126 -16.78 -18.42 -15.66
C GLN A 126 -15.48 -17.75 -15.20
N VAL A 127 -14.35 -18.11 -15.82
CA VAL A 127 -13.06 -17.47 -15.53
C VAL A 127 -13.07 -15.99 -15.90
N ILE A 128 -13.62 -15.63 -17.06
CA ILE A 128 -13.75 -14.22 -17.49
C ILE A 128 -14.57 -13.41 -16.48
N PHE A 129 -15.78 -13.88 -16.16
CA PHE A 129 -16.66 -13.19 -15.19
C PHE A 129 -16.02 -13.08 -13.81
N LEU A 130 -15.31 -14.12 -13.35
CA LEU A 130 -14.67 -14.14 -12.05
C LEU A 130 -13.63 -13.02 -11.88
N PHE A 131 -12.71 -12.86 -12.84
CA PHE A 131 -11.66 -11.85 -12.76
C PHE A 131 -12.18 -10.44 -13.01
N ILE A 132 -13.14 -10.27 -13.93
CA ILE A 132 -13.83 -8.98 -14.12
C ILE A 132 -14.55 -8.56 -12.83
N LEU A 133 -15.25 -9.49 -12.17
CA LEU A 133 -15.98 -9.21 -10.94
C LEU A 133 -15.04 -8.82 -9.78
N LEU A 134 -13.88 -9.49 -9.64
CA LEU A 134 -12.88 -9.14 -8.64
C LEU A 134 -12.37 -7.71 -8.80
N GLY A 135 -11.98 -7.33 -10.02
CA GLY A 135 -11.53 -5.97 -10.33
C GLY A 135 -12.63 -4.94 -10.10
N PHE A 136 -13.87 -5.26 -10.50
CA PHE A 136 -15.03 -4.41 -10.27
C PHE A 136 -15.28 -4.15 -8.78
N ILE A 137 -15.29 -5.21 -7.96
CA ILE A 137 -15.43 -5.10 -6.49
C ILE A 137 -14.32 -4.24 -5.90
N SER A 138 -13.07 -4.51 -6.26
CA SER A 138 -11.92 -3.77 -5.76
C SER A 138 -12.03 -2.27 -6.08
N MET A 139 -12.33 -1.92 -7.32
CA MET A 139 -12.39 -0.52 -7.77
C MET A 139 -13.57 0.25 -7.17
N VAL A 140 -14.79 -0.31 -7.21
CA VAL A 140 -15.97 0.37 -6.64
C VAL A 140 -15.77 0.58 -5.14
N SER A 141 -15.25 -0.42 -4.43
CA SER A 141 -14.93 -0.30 -3.00
C SER A 141 -13.90 0.78 -2.75
N GLN A 142 -12.83 0.83 -3.56
CA GLN A 142 -11.76 1.82 -3.42
C GLN A 142 -12.31 3.25 -3.57
N LEU A 143 -13.11 3.51 -4.60
CA LEU A 143 -13.62 4.85 -4.88
C LEU A 143 -14.65 5.32 -3.85
N VAL A 144 -15.58 4.44 -3.46
CA VAL A 144 -16.59 4.78 -2.45
C VAL A 144 -15.95 5.03 -1.09
N LEU A 145 -15.06 4.14 -0.66
CA LEU A 145 -14.35 4.32 0.62
C LEU A 145 -13.47 5.57 0.57
N LEU A 146 -12.70 5.79 -0.50
CA LEU A 146 -11.89 7.00 -0.65
C LEU A 146 -12.73 8.27 -0.48
N ARG A 147 -13.92 8.32 -1.11
CA ARG A 147 -14.83 9.47 -0.99
C ARG A 147 -15.27 9.71 0.46
N GLU A 148 -15.56 8.64 1.19
CA GLU A 148 -15.96 8.73 2.60
C GLU A 148 -14.82 9.09 3.53
N PHE A 149 -13.61 8.60 3.27
CA PHE A 149 -12.41 9.03 3.98
C PHE A 149 -12.12 10.51 3.73
N VAL A 150 -12.19 10.99 2.48
CA VAL A 150 -12.02 12.40 2.16
C VAL A 150 -13.07 13.26 2.85
N LYS A 151 -14.33 12.83 2.86
CA LYS A 151 -15.42 13.54 3.57
C LYS A 151 -15.19 13.58 5.08
N THR A 152 -14.72 12.47 5.66
CA THR A 152 -14.55 12.32 7.12
C THR A 152 -13.35 13.11 7.66
N TYR A 153 -12.22 13.08 6.95
CA TYR A 153 -10.96 13.65 7.41
C TYR A 153 -10.67 15.02 6.81
N HIS A 154 -11.69 15.75 6.32
CA HIS A 154 -11.55 17.05 5.64
C HIS A 154 -10.44 17.02 4.58
N GLY A 155 -10.52 16.00 3.72
CA GLY A 155 -9.39 15.53 2.93
C GLY A 155 -8.75 16.61 2.08
N ASN A 156 -7.44 16.74 2.26
CA ASN A 156 -6.53 17.37 1.31
C ASN A 156 -5.90 16.30 0.40
N GLU A 157 -5.14 16.72 -0.60
CA GLU A 157 -4.46 15.83 -1.55
C GLU A 157 -3.54 14.80 -0.85
N LEU A 158 -2.99 15.16 0.31
CA LEU A 158 -2.13 14.28 1.09
C LEU A 158 -2.91 13.09 1.67
N ILE A 159 -4.13 13.29 2.19
CA ILE A 159 -4.99 12.18 2.67
C ILE A 159 -5.33 11.22 1.52
N ILE A 160 -5.62 11.76 0.33
CA ILE A 160 -5.88 10.95 -0.87
C ILE A 160 -4.63 10.11 -1.21
N GLY A 161 -3.45 10.74 -1.23
CA GLY A 161 -2.18 10.06 -1.50
C GLY A 161 -1.86 8.96 -0.48
N ILE A 162 -2.06 9.24 0.81
CA ILE A 162 -1.86 8.27 1.89
C ILE A 162 -2.80 7.08 1.75
N PHE A 163 -4.10 7.33 1.51
CA PHE A 163 -5.08 6.27 1.31
C PHE A 163 -4.68 5.34 0.16
N LEU A 164 -4.33 5.92 -1.00
CA LEU A 164 -3.90 5.15 -2.18
C LEU A 164 -2.60 4.37 -1.91
N ALA A 165 -1.63 4.97 -1.23
CA ALA A 165 -0.37 4.30 -0.88
C ALA A 165 -0.60 3.10 0.04
N ILE A 166 -1.38 3.27 1.12
CA ILE A 166 -1.73 2.19 2.05
C ILE A 166 -2.48 1.09 1.30
N TRP A 167 -3.46 1.46 0.47
CA TRP A 167 -4.23 0.50 -0.32
C TRP A 167 -3.33 -0.39 -1.18
N MET A 168 -2.37 0.20 -1.89
CA MET A 168 -1.45 -0.54 -2.75
C MET A 168 -0.48 -1.43 -1.96
N ILE A 169 0.07 -0.94 -0.84
CA ILE A 169 0.96 -1.71 0.02
C ILE A 169 0.25 -2.95 0.58
N LEU A 170 -0.96 -2.78 1.13
CA LEU A 170 -1.72 -3.87 1.73
C LEU A 170 -2.21 -4.86 0.66
N THR A 171 -2.68 -4.38 -0.50
CA THR A 171 -3.07 -5.26 -1.60
C THR A 171 -1.88 -6.10 -2.09
N SER A 172 -0.71 -5.48 -2.23
CA SER A 172 0.55 -6.19 -2.58
C SER A 172 0.91 -7.24 -1.54
N LEU A 173 0.78 -6.94 -0.24
CA LEU A 173 1.02 -7.90 0.85
C LEU A 173 0.03 -9.07 0.81
N GLY A 174 -1.25 -8.81 0.53
CA GLY A 174 -2.26 -9.83 0.31
C GLY A 174 -1.93 -10.74 -0.87
N ALA A 175 -1.54 -10.15 -2.01
CA ALA A 175 -1.12 -10.88 -3.20
C ALA A 175 0.15 -11.72 -2.96
N TRP A 176 1.10 -11.18 -2.19
CA TRP A 176 2.30 -11.89 -1.74
C TRP A 176 1.96 -13.11 -0.87
N ALA A 177 0.94 -13.01 -0.01
CA ALA A 177 0.43 -14.13 0.78
C ALA A 177 -0.32 -15.16 -0.09
N GLY A 178 -1.21 -14.73 -0.98
CA GLY A 178 -1.97 -15.61 -1.89
C GLY A 178 -1.08 -16.37 -2.88
N SER A 179 -0.03 -15.73 -3.39
CA SER A 179 0.98 -16.36 -4.26
C SER A 179 1.85 -17.40 -3.53
N ARG A 180 1.95 -17.32 -2.19
CA ARG A 180 2.64 -18.31 -1.35
C ARG A 180 1.72 -19.36 -0.78
N TYR A 181 0.43 -19.10 -0.67
CA TYR A 181 -0.54 -20.06 -0.16
C TYR A 181 -0.57 -21.33 -1.04
N ARG A 182 -0.59 -22.51 -0.39
CA ARG A 182 -0.44 -23.82 -1.03
C ARG A 182 -1.63 -24.75 -0.81
N THR A 183 -2.45 -24.51 0.21
CA THR A 183 -3.60 -25.36 0.50
C THR A 183 -4.67 -25.21 -0.57
N ARG A 184 -5.28 -26.31 -0.98
CA ARG A 184 -6.39 -26.32 -1.93
C ARG A 184 -7.66 -25.81 -1.23
N ILE A 185 -8.18 -24.68 -1.69
CA ILE A 185 -9.44 -24.11 -1.24
C ILE A 185 -10.52 -24.55 -2.22
N PRO A 186 -11.62 -25.17 -1.77
CA PRO A 186 -12.69 -25.61 -2.65
C PRO A 186 -13.36 -24.41 -3.35
N LYS A 187 -13.84 -24.61 -4.59
CA LYS A 187 -14.52 -23.58 -5.41
C LYS A 187 -15.59 -22.81 -4.62
N ASN A 188 -16.43 -23.51 -3.86
CA ASN A 188 -17.49 -22.91 -3.06
C ASN A 188 -16.99 -21.92 -2.00
N LYS A 189 -15.85 -22.21 -1.34
CA LYS A 189 -15.27 -21.30 -0.35
C LYS A 189 -14.61 -20.07 -0.99
N LEU A 190 -14.13 -20.20 -2.22
CA LEU A 190 -13.58 -19.07 -2.98
C LEU A 190 -14.69 -18.13 -3.45
N LEU A 191 -15.78 -18.69 -4.00
CA LEU A 191 -16.95 -17.91 -4.41
C LEU A 191 -17.64 -17.26 -3.23
N SER A 192 -17.79 -17.97 -2.10
CA SER A 192 -18.29 -17.35 -0.86
C SER A 192 -17.37 -16.25 -0.37
N GLY A 193 -16.04 -16.44 -0.49
CA GLY A 193 -15.06 -15.42 -0.14
C GLY A 193 -15.21 -14.13 -0.95
N ILE A 194 -15.57 -14.22 -2.24
CA ILE A 194 -15.82 -13.06 -3.09
C ILE A 194 -17.09 -12.31 -2.69
N VAL A 195 -18.16 -13.05 -2.37
CA VAL A 195 -19.42 -12.45 -1.87
C VAL A 195 -19.22 -11.80 -0.49
N ILE A 196 -18.46 -12.45 0.39
CA ILE A 196 -18.10 -11.86 1.69
C ILE A 196 -17.24 -10.61 1.47
N LEU A 197 -16.27 -10.66 0.57
CA LEU A 197 -15.41 -9.51 0.25
C LEU A 197 -16.22 -8.31 -0.22
N SER A 198 -17.28 -8.47 -1.02
CA SER A 198 -18.12 -7.36 -1.46
C SER A 198 -18.98 -6.76 -0.34
N ALA A 199 -19.21 -7.49 0.76
CA ALA A 199 -19.89 -6.97 1.95
C ALA A 199 -18.94 -6.20 2.90
N VAL A 200 -17.65 -6.51 2.89
CA VAL A 200 -16.67 -5.87 3.80
C VAL A 200 -16.63 -4.34 3.69
N PRO A 201 -16.65 -3.70 2.50
CA PRO A 201 -16.68 -2.24 2.40
C PRO A 201 -17.89 -1.61 3.09
N LEU A 202 -19.05 -2.27 3.07
CA LEU A 202 -20.24 -1.81 3.77
C LEU A 202 -20.01 -1.86 5.30
N LEU A 203 -19.39 -2.93 5.80
CA LEU A 203 -18.98 -2.99 7.20
C LEU A 203 -17.98 -1.89 7.55
N VAL A 204 -16.98 -1.64 6.69
CA VAL A 204 -16.01 -0.56 6.87
C VAL A 204 -16.70 0.81 6.93
N TYR A 205 -17.66 1.05 6.05
CA TYR A 205 -18.48 2.26 6.06
C TYR A 205 -19.25 2.44 7.38
N LEU A 206 -19.89 1.37 7.88
CA LEU A 206 -20.60 1.41 9.15
C LEU A 206 -19.66 1.67 10.34
N LEU A 207 -18.48 1.03 10.35
CA LEU A 207 -17.45 1.29 11.36
C LEU A 207 -16.95 2.74 11.31
N LEU A 208 -16.80 3.31 10.11
CA LEU A 208 -16.43 4.72 9.93
C LEU A 208 -17.49 5.66 10.51
N ILE A 209 -18.79 5.35 10.35
CA ILE A 209 -19.87 6.11 11.00
C ILE A 209 -19.76 6.05 12.53
N ILE A 210 -19.42 4.89 13.08
CA ILE A 210 -19.25 4.73 14.53
C ILE A 210 -18.05 5.56 15.02
N ILE A 211 -16.92 5.50 14.31
CA ILE A 211 -15.72 6.29 14.62
C ILE A 211 -16.03 7.79 14.57
N THR A 212 -16.74 8.24 13.54
CA THR A 212 -17.11 9.66 13.40
C THR A 212 -18.08 10.14 14.46
N ARG A 213 -18.97 9.28 14.97
CA ARG A 213 -19.94 9.67 16.00
C ARG A 213 -19.40 9.57 17.43
N LEU A 214 -18.56 8.58 17.72
CA LEU A 214 -18.10 8.29 19.08
C LEU A 214 -16.69 8.80 19.39
N VAL A 215 -15.81 8.85 18.39
CA VAL A 215 -14.39 9.20 18.57
C VAL A 215 -14.11 10.61 18.08
N LEU A 216 -14.64 10.98 16.91
CA LEU A 216 -14.44 12.30 16.30
C LEU A 216 -15.62 13.21 16.66
N LEU A 217 -15.65 13.68 17.91
CA LEU A 217 -16.68 14.62 18.38
C LEU A 217 -16.80 15.85 17.45
N PRO A 218 -18.00 16.44 17.30
CA PRO A 218 -18.18 17.63 16.45
C PRO A 218 -17.18 18.73 16.80
N GLY A 219 -16.37 19.16 15.82
CA GLY A 219 -15.32 20.17 16.00
C GLY A 219 -13.90 19.62 16.26
N TYR A 220 -13.73 18.30 16.38
CA TYR A 220 -12.42 17.67 16.48
C TYR A 220 -11.86 17.38 15.08
N GLU A 221 -10.74 18.01 14.73
CA GLU A 221 -9.99 17.70 13.51
C GLU A 221 -8.93 16.63 13.80
N PRO A 222 -9.09 15.38 13.32
CA PRO A 222 -8.09 14.34 13.50
C PRO A 222 -6.79 14.68 12.78
N GLY A 223 -5.67 14.68 13.52
CA GLY A 223 -4.34 14.85 12.93
C GLY A 223 -3.97 13.73 11.93
N MET A 224 -3.02 14.02 11.04
CA MET A 224 -2.60 13.12 9.95
C MET A 224 -2.22 11.70 10.40
N PHE A 225 -1.51 11.57 11.52
CA PHE A 225 -1.10 10.27 12.04
C PHE A 225 -2.32 9.43 12.46
N THR A 226 -3.26 10.05 13.17
CA THR A 226 -4.52 9.45 13.59
C THR A 226 -5.38 9.04 12.39
N ALA A 227 -5.48 9.89 11.38
CA ALA A 227 -6.17 9.56 10.13
C ALA A 227 -5.54 8.35 9.43
N SER A 228 -4.20 8.33 9.31
CA SER A 228 -3.46 7.22 8.69
C SER A 228 -3.69 5.90 9.43
N PHE A 229 -3.66 5.92 10.77
CA PHE A 229 -3.91 4.73 11.58
C PHE A 229 -5.33 4.19 11.39
N HIS A 230 -6.34 5.06 11.41
CA HIS A 230 -7.73 4.65 11.14
C HIS A 230 -7.91 4.09 9.73
N ILE A 231 -7.32 4.71 8.72
CA ILE A 231 -7.36 4.21 7.33
C ILE A 231 -6.79 2.79 7.28
N VAL A 232 -5.58 2.56 7.80
CA VAL A 232 -4.97 1.22 7.84
C VAL A 232 -5.91 0.23 8.52
N PHE A 233 -6.36 0.54 9.73
CA PHE A 233 -7.19 -0.36 10.53
C PHE A 233 -8.50 -0.74 9.83
N LEU A 234 -9.13 0.20 9.16
CA LEU A 234 -10.41 0.00 8.49
C LEU A 234 -10.28 -0.81 7.19
N ILE A 235 -9.27 -0.54 6.36
CA ILE A 235 -9.17 -1.17 5.03
C ILE A 235 -8.33 -2.44 5.00
N ILE A 236 -7.62 -2.79 6.08
CA ILE A 236 -6.66 -3.90 6.12
C ILE A 236 -7.27 -5.24 5.72
N PHE A 237 -8.45 -5.58 6.24
CA PHE A 237 -9.09 -6.86 5.93
C PHE A 237 -9.53 -6.92 4.47
N PHE A 238 -10.15 -5.86 3.96
CA PHE A 238 -10.60 -5.81 2.57
C PHE A 238 -9.41 -5.97 1.60
N THR A 239 -8.39 -5.12 1.76
CA THR A 239 -7.25 -5.04 0.83
C THR A 239 -6.39 -6.31 0.85
N LEU A 240 -6.11 -6.88 2.03
CA LEU A 240 -5.38 -8.14 2.15
C LEU A 240 -6.14 -9.31 1.52
N ILE A 241 -7.44 -9.43 1.78
CA ILE A 241 -8.27 -10.52 1.24
C ILE A 241 -8.42 -10.37 -0.28
N SER A 242 -8.67 -9.16 -0.78
CA SER A 242 -8.75 -8.86 -2.22
C SER A 242 -7.47 -9.28 -2.96
N GLY A 243 -6.31 -8.80 -2.49
CA GLY A 243 -5.02 -9.17 -3.07
C GLY A 243 -4.74 -10.67 -2.98
N PHE A 244 -5.07 -11.30 -1.84
CA PHE A 244 -4.92 -12.74 -1.64
C PHE A 244 -5.75 -13.54 -2.64
N LEU A 245 -7.04 -13.21 -2.81
CA LEU A 245 -7.95 -13.91 -3.69
C LEU A 245 -7.47 -13.83 -5.14
N PHE A 246 -7.09 -12.64 -5.61
CA PHE A 246 -6.55 -12.46 -6.97
C PHE A 246 -5.31 -13.32 -7.23
N ALA A 247 -4.30 -13.24 -6.35
CA ALA A 247 -3.05 -13.98 -6.50
C ALA A 247 -3.21 -15.49 -6.31
N TYR A 248 -4.17 -15.92 -5.49
CA TYR A 248 -4.48 -17.33 -5.31
C TYR A 248 -5.23 -17.91 -6.52
N LEU A 249 -6.28 -17.23 -6.99
CA LEU A 249 -7.12 -17.69 -8.09
C LEU A 249 -6.34 -17.76 -9.41
N SER A 250 -5.50 -16.78 -9.71
CA SER A 250 -4.63 -16.80 -10.90
C SER A 250 -3.72 -18.04 -10.98
N ARG A 251 -3.41 -18.66 -9.84
CA ARG A 251 -2.60 -19.89 -9.76
C ARG A 251 -3.44 -21.16 -9.67
N ALA A 252 -4.61 -21.08 -9.04
CA ALA A 252 -5.47 -22.23 -8.77
C ALA A 252 -6.30 -22.65 -10.02
N VAL A 253 -6.64 -21.71 -10.90
CA VAL A 253 -7.39 -21.94 -12.14
C VAL A 253 -6.53 -22.62 -13.19
N LYS A 254 -7.03 -23.73 -13.77
CA LYS A 254 -6.32 -24.49 -14.80
C LYS A 254 -6.11 -23.61 -16.03
N LYS A 255 -4.84 -23.42 -16.42
CA LYS A 255 -4.44 -22.50 -17.50
C LYS A 255 -5.10 -22.92 -18.82
N GLN A 256 -5.96 -22.06 -19.35
CA GLN A 256 -6.38 -22.09 -20.76
C GLN A 256 -5.72 -20.96 -21.59
N LYS A 257 -5.14 -19.94 -20.94
CA LYS A 257 -4.41 -18.81 -21.57
C LYS A 257 -3.19 -18.38 -20.73
N VAL A 258 -2.34 -17.53 -21.32
CA VAL A 258 -1.13 -16.92 -20.73
C VAL A 258 -1.47 -16.11 -19.47
N ASP A 259 -0.59 -16.12 -18.45
CA ASP A 259 -0.80 -15.50 -17.13
C ASP A 259 -1.17 -13.99 -17.19
N ALA A 260 -0.73 -13.26 -18.23
CA ALA A 260 -1.09 -11.85 -18.46
C ALA A 260 -2.59 -11.63 -18.69
N GLY A 261 -3.34 -12.66 -19.12
CA GLY A 261 -4.76 -12.55 -19.40
C GLY A 261 -5.63 -12.33 -18.16
N PHE A 262 -5.25 -12.89 -17.01
CA PHE A 262 -6.03 -12.73 -15.77
C PHE A 262 -5.93 -11.31 -15.21
N TYR A 263 -4.73 -10.73 -15.24
CA TYR A 263 -4.52 -9.34 -14.83
C TYR A 263 -5.23 -8.36 -15.78
N MET A 264 -5.26 -8.65 -17.08
CA MET A 264 -6.00 -7.85 -18.05
C MET A 264 -7.51 -7.89 -17.78
N LEU A 265 -8.07 -9.06 -17.45
CA LEU A 265 -9.49 -9.19 -17.10
C LEU A 265 -9.84 -8.46 -15.80
N ASP A 266 -8.97 -8.53 -14.79
CA ASP A 266 -9.11 -7.77 -13.54
C ASP A 266 -9.02 -6.26 -13.77
N SER A 267 -8.08 -5.82 -14.61
CA SER A 267 -7.95 -4.42 -15.02
C SER A 267 -9.20 -3.95 -15.79
N LEU A 268 -9.77 -4.78 -16.64
CA LEU A 268 -11.02 -4.48 -17.37
C LEU A 268 -12.20 -4.34 -16.40
N GLY A 269 -12.28 -5.23 -15.40
CA GLY A 269 -13.25 -5.12 -14.32
C GLY A 269 -13.10 -3.84 -13.51
N SER A 270 -11.85 -3.47 -13.19
CA SER A 270 -11.55 -2.22 -12.48
C SER A 270 -11.93 -0.99 -13.31
N LEU A 271 -11.61 -0.98 -14.61
CA LEU A 271 -12.03 0.09 -15.53
C LEU A 271 -13.55 0.21 -15.60
N ALA A 272 -14.26 -0.92 -15.72
CA ALA A 272 -15.72 -0.96 -15.72
C ALA A 272 -16.30 -0.46 -14.39
N GLY A 273 -15.75 -0.89 -13.25
CA GLY A 273 -16.16 -0.44 -11.92
C GLY A 273 -15.95 1.06 -11.72
N GLY A 274 -14.79 1.57 -12.12
CA GLY A 274 -14.48 3.00 -12.07
C GLY A 274 -15.39 3.83 -12.97
N GLY A 275 -15.63 3.37 -14.20
CA GLY A 275 -16.54 4.03 -15.15
C GLY A 275 -17.99 4.03 -14.68
N VAL A 276 -18.53 2.86 -14.29
CA VAL A 276 -19.90 2.73 -13.78
C VAL A 276 -20.11 3.56 -12.53
N PHE A 277 -19.17 3.51 -11.57
CA PHE A 277 -19.26 4.33 -10.37
C PHE A 277 -19.16 5.83 -10.69
N GLY A 278 -18.09 6.24 -11.38
CA GLY A 278 -17.76 7.65 -11.60
C GLY A 278 -18.68 8.39 -12.56
N LEU A 279 -19.31 7.69 -13.52
CA LEU A 279 -20.19 8.32 -14.51
C LEU A 279 -21.68 8.15 -14.21
N ILE A 280 -22.07 7.13 -13.45
CA ILE A 280 -23.48 6.80 -13.22
C ILE A 280 -23.77 6.78 -11.72
N LEU A 281 -23.23 5.81 -10.97
CA LEU A 281 -23.69 5.54 -9.60
C LEU A 281 -23.49 6.74 -8.67
N VAL A 282 -22.42 7.52 -8.85
CA VAL A 282 -22.11 8.69 -8.01
C VAL A 282 -23.19 9.78 -8.07
N PHE A 283 -23.96 9.86 -9.16
CA PHE A 283 -25.00 10.88 -9.36
C PHE A 283 -26.39 10.43 -8.89
N PHE A 284 -26.65 9.12 -8.88
CA PHE A 284 -27.99 8.57 -8.58
C PHE A 284 -28.10 7.91 -7.21
N MET A 285 -26.98 7.49 -6.60
CA MET A 285 -26.98 6.68 -5.39
C MET A 285 -26.05 7.24 -4.32
N ASP A 286 -26.47 7.14 -3.07
CA ASP A 286 -25.62 7.42 -1.92
C ASP A 286 -24.55 6.34 -1.74
N ASN A 287 -23.44 6.67 -1.09
CA ASN A 287 -22.30 5.76 -0.90
C ASN A 287 -22.72 4.44 -0.21
N ILE A 288 -23.63 4.48 0.77
CA ILE A 288 -24.17 3.26 1.39
C ILE A 288 -24.99 2.41 0.39
N GLN A 289 -25.79 3.06 -0.46
CA GLN A 289 -26.61 2.38 -1.47
C GLN A 289 -25.73 1.75 -2.53
N VAL A 290 -24.63 2.41 -2.94
CA VAL A 290 -23.66 1.86 -3.88
C VAL A 290 -22.99 0.61 -3.31
N LEU A 291 -22.59 0.61 -2.03
CA LEU A 291 -21.97 -0.56 -1.39
C LEU A 291 -22.97 -1.72 -1.21
N ALA A 292 -24.22 -1.41 -0.85
CA ALA A 292 -25.29 -2.42 -0.80
C ALA A 292 -25.58 -3.00 -2.18
N PHE A 293 -25.64 -2.14 -3.21
CA PHE A 293 -25.81 -2.57 -4.60
C PHE A 293 -24.64 -3.44 -5.08
N LEU A 294 -23.40 -3.08 -4.72
CA LEU A 294 -22.21 -3.88 -5.01
C LEU A 294 -22.30 -5.29 -4.40
N PHE A 295 -22.77 -5.39 -3.16
CA PHE A 295 -23.00 -6.69 -2.53
C PHE A 295 -24.06 -7.51 -3.28
N LEU A 296 -25.21 -6.91 -3.59
CA LEU A 296 -26.31 -7.57 -4.29
C LEU A 296 -25.93 -8.04 -5.69
N ILE A 297 -25.29 -7.18 -6.49
CA ILE A 297 -24.87 -7.54 -7.85
C ILE A 297 -23.78 -8.63 -7.84
N THR A 298 -22.87 -8.59 -6.85
CA THR A 298 -21.87 -9.65 -6.67
C THR A 298 -22.55 -10.99 -6.35
N GLY A 299 -23.55 -10.98 -5.46
CA GLY A 299 -24.38 -12.15 -5.18
C GLY A 299 -25.05 -12.69 -6.44
N ALA A 300 -25.74 -11.83 -7.19
CA ALA A 300 -26.43 -12.21 -8.43
C ALA A 300 -25.49 -12.78 -9.50
N VAL A 301 -24.32 -12.15 -9.72
CA VAL A 301 -23.34 -12.64 -10.71
C VAL A 301 -22.73 -13.97 -10.27
N THR A 302 -22.42 -14.13 -8.97
CA THR A 302 -21.88 -15.39 -8.46
C THR A 302 -22.90 -16.54 -8.52
N THR A 303 -24.19 -16.25 -8.34
CA THR A 303 -25.26 -17.25 -8.49
C THR A 303 -25.53 -17.60 -9.95
N LEU A 304 -25.74 -16.59 -10.81
CA LEU A 304 -26.19 -16.78 -12.18
C LEU A 304 -25.06 -17.17 -13.14
N ALA A 305 -23.88 -16.55 -13.01
CA ALA A 305 -22.77 -16.77 -13.95
C ALA A 305 -21.76 -17.82 -13.45
N LEU A 306 -21.60 -17.99 -12.13
CA LEU A 306 -20.58 -18.87 -11.54
C LEU A 306 -21.15 -20.15 -10.87
N GLY A 307 -22.48 -20.24 -10.76
CA GLY A 307 -23.20 -21.42 -10.28
C GLY A 307 -23.12 -21.67 -8.78
N TYR A 308 -23.01 -20.62 -7.97
CA TYR A 308 -22.94 -20.71 -6.50
C TYR A 308 -24.28 -20.34 -5.82
N PRO A 309 -24.82 -21.12 -4.88
CA PRO A 309 -24.34 -22.42 -4.41
C PRO A 309 -24.75 -23.57 -5.35
N HIS A 310 -23.89 -24.58 -5.48
CA HIS A 310 -24.13 -25.79 -6.28
C HIS A 310 -25.36 -26.61 -5.83
N ARG A 311 -25.94 -26.25 -4.67
CA ARG A 311 -27.24 -26.72 -4.17
C ARG A 311 -28.06 -25.50 -3.78
N VAL A 312 -28.86 -24.99 -4.71
CA VAL A 312 -30.06 -24.24 -4.32
C VAL A 312 -31.08 -25.31 -3.94
N PRO A 313 -31.46 -25.48 -2.66
CA PRO A 313 -32.65 -26.28 -2.36
C PRO A 313 -33.80 -25.61 -3.11
N GLY A 314 -34.49 -26.36 -3.99
CA GLY A 314 -35.52 -25.86 -4.92
C GLY A 314 -36.72 -25.14 -4.28
N ARG A 315 -36.70 -24.93 -2.96
CA ARG A 315 -37.70 -24.16 -2.22
C ARG A 315 -37.58 -22.64 -2.37
N ILE A 316 -36.41 -22.07 -2.69
CA ILE A 316 -36.27 -20.60 -2.81
C ILE A 316 -36.75 -20.09 -4.18
N LEU A 317 -36.58 -20.87 -5.25
CA LEU A 317 -37.05 -20.52 -6.59
C LEU A 317 -38.58 -20.58 -6.74
N LEU A 318 -39.27 -21.38 -5.92
CA LEU A 318 -40.73 -21.48 -5.90
C LEU A 318 -41.43 -20.31 -5.17
N ILE A 319 -40.71 -19.57 -4.32
CA ILE A 319 -41.28 -18.41 -3.61
C ILE A 319 -41.20 -17.14 -4.49
N ALA A 320 -40.25 -17.08 -5.43
CA ALA A 320 -40.13 -15.94 -6.36
C ALA A 320 -41.03 -16.05 -7.61
N SER A 321 -41.54 -17.24 -7.93
CA SER A 321 -42.51 -17.47 -9.01
C SER A 321 -43.96 -17.66 -8.52
N GLY A 322 -44.18 -17.49 -7.22
CA GLY A 322 -45.48 -17.63 -6.56
C GLY A 322 -45.75 -16.48 -5.61
N ALA A 323 -45.82 -15.26 -6.15
CA ALA A 323 -46.47 -14.09 -5.57
C ALA A 323 -46.93 -13.17 -6.71
#